data_AF-A0A452ILP2-F1
#
_entry.id   AF-A0A452ILP2-F1
#
_cell.length_a   1.000
_cell.length_b   1.000
_cell.length_c   1.000
_cell.angle_alpha   90.00
_cell.angle_beta   90.00
_cell.angle_gamma   90.00
#
_symmetry.space_group_name_H-M   'P 1'
#
loop_
_entity.id
_entity.type
_entity.pdbx_description
1 polymer ?
#
loop_
_entity_poly.entity_id
_entity_poly.type
_entity_poly.pdbx_seq_one_letter_code
_entity_poly.pdbx_strand_id
1 'polypeptide(L)' 'MCQVLFPFGFALQGDSGGPLNCLVNGGYYVHGVTSFVSASGCNVYQKPTVFTRVSAYISWINNIINSN' A
#
# COMPACT_ATOMS: atom_id res chain seq x y z
N MET A 1 5.97 -4.89 11.21
CA MET A 1 4.83 -5.68 10.67
C MET A 1 3.99 -4.75 9.80
N CYS A 2 3.66 -5.14 8.58
CA CYS A 2 2.86 -4.32 7.65
C CYS A 2 1.51 -4.98 7.41
N GLN A 3 0.45 -4.20 7.53
CA GLN A 3 -0.93 -4.65 7.36
C GLN A 3 -1.72 -3.65 6.52
N VAL A 4 -2.54 -4.19 5.64
CA VAL A 4 -3.67 -3.43 5.07
C VAL A 4 -4.69 -3.29 6.19
N LEU A 5 -5.21 -2.08 6.40
CA LEU A 5 -6.09 -1.72 7.52
C LEU A 5 -7.54 -2.25 7.33
N PHE A 6 -7.69 -3.32 6.52
CA PHE A 6 -8.96 -3.92 6.15
C PHE A 6 -9.19 -5.23 6.91
N PRO A 7 -10.45 -5.56 7.26
CA PRO A 7 -10.80 -6.69 8.13
C PRO A 7 -10.37 -8.07 7.61
N PHE A 8 -9.93 -8.19 6.35
CA PHE A 8 -9.59 -9.45 5.72
C PHE A 8 -8.09 -9.67 5.49
N GLY A 9 -7.21 -8.72 5.83
CA GLY A 9 -5.75 -8.92 5.75
C GLY A 9 -5.15 -9.07 4.34
N PHE A 10 -5.97 -9.01 3.28
CA PHE A 10 -5.58 -9.02 1.87
C PHE A 10 -6.32 -7.89 1.14
N ALA A 11 -5.71 -7.33 0.10
CA ALA A 11 -6.41 -6.37 -0.77
C ALA A 11 -7.36 -7.11 -1.72
N LEU A 12 -8.57 -6.60 -1.90
CA LEU A 12 -9.56 -7.06 -2.88
C LEU A 12 -9.64 -6.11 -4.08
N GLN A 13 -10.35 -6.52 -5.14
CA GLN A 13 -10.74 -5.61 -6.21
C GLN A 13 -11.63 -4.50 -5.60
N GLY A 14 -11.13 -3.26 -5.61
CA GLY A 14 -11.75 -2.12 -4.93
C GLY A 14 -10.85 -1.46 -3.89
N ASP A 15 -9.85 -2.17 -3.36
CA ASP A 15 -8.87 -1.61 -2.41
C ASP A 15 -7.70 -0.90 -3.11
N SER A 16 -7.70 -0.84 -4.44
CA SER A 16 -6.72 -0.09 -5.23
C SER A 16 -6.75 1.39 -4.82
N GLY A 17 -5.59 1.92 -4.40
CA GLY A 17 -5.46 3.25 -3.81
C GLY A 17 -5.44 3.29 -2.28
N GLY A 18 -5.75 2.17 -1.59
CA GLY A 18 -5.72 2.10 -0.13
C GLY A 18 -4.30 2.12 0.48
N PRO A 19 -4.14 2.59 1.73
CA PRO A 19 -2.83 2.67 2.39
C PRO A 19 -2.41 1.34 3.03
N LEU A 20 -1.18 0.91 2.75
CA LEU A 20 -0.47 -0.14 3.47
C LEU A 20 0.23 0.48 4.68
N ASN A 21 -0.25 0.12 5.88
CA ASN A 21 0.27 0.66 7.13
C ASN A 21 1.30 -0.31 7.74
N CYS A 22 2.51 0.18 7.95
CA CYS A 22 3.59 -0.54 8.59
C CYS A 22 3.86 0.04 9.98
N LEU A 23 3.89 -0.83 10.99
CA LEU A 23 4.36 -0.47 12.31
C LEU A 23 5.90 -0.41 12.28
N VAL A 24 6.44 0.79 12.46
CA VAL A 24 7.87 1.08 12.54
C VAL A 24 8.10 1.89 13.81
N ASN A 25 8.99 1.42 14.70
CA ASN A 25 9.33 2.10 15.96
C ASN A 25 8.13 2.55 16.81
N GLY A 26 7.05 1.76 16.84
CA GLY A 26 5.83 2.05 17.62
C GLY A 26 4.84 3.02 16.94
N GLY A 27 5.18 3.56 15.78
CA GLY A 27 4.27 4.38 14.95
C GLY A 27 3.77 3.61 13.73
N TYR A 28 2.52 3.88 13.32
CA TYR A 28 1.99 3.40 12.05
C TYR A 28 2.33 4.39 10.94
N TYR A 29 3.03 3.92 9.90
CA TYR A 29 3.41 4.70 8.74
C TYR A 29 2.86 4.08 7.46
N VAL A 30 2.41 4.91 6.53
CA VAL A 30 1.97 4.44 5.21
C VAL A 30 3.19 4.21 4.32
N HIS A 31 3.55 2.95 4.10
CA HIS A 31 4.71 2.59 3.28
C HIS A 31 4.35 2.29 1.82
N GLY A 32 3.10 1.92 1.58
CA GLY A 32 2.64 1.47 0.28
C GLY A 32 1.25 1.98 -0.05
N VAL A 33 0.97 2.14 -1.33
CA VAL A 33 -0.39 2.31 -1.85
C VAL A 33 -0.75 1.05 -2.62
N THR A 34 -1.88 0.43 -2.30
CA THR A 34 -2.35 -0.79 -2.98
C THR A 34 -2.48 -0.53 -4.48
N SER A 35 -1.77 -1.30 -5.29
CA SER A 35 -1.78 -1.13 -6.75
C SER A 35 -2.64 -2.21 -7.39
N PHE A 36 -2.13 -3.44 -7.45
CA PHE A 36 -2.82 -4.55 -8.08
C PHE A 36 -2.64 -5.85 -7.29
N VAL A 37 -3.65 -6.70 -7.42
CA VAL A 37 -3.66 -8.07 -6.91
C VAL A 37 -3.53 -9.02 -8.09
N SER A 38 -3.15 -10.27 -7.82
CA SER A 38 -3.08 -11.27 -8.88
C SER A 38 -4.46 -11.50 -9.49
N ALA A 39 -4.52 -11.61 -10.82
CA ALA A 39 -5.75 -11.95 -11.54
C ALA A 39 -6.31 -13.32 -11.12
N SER A 40 -5.48 -14.18 -10.54
CA SER A 40 -5.85 -15.50 -10.04
C SER A 40 -6.53 -15.47 -8.65
N GLY A 41 -6.64 -14.30 -8.01
CA GLY A 41 -7.32 -14.12 -6.73
C GLY A 41 -6.49 -13.37 -5.70
N CYS A 42 -7.15 -12.96 -4.61
CA CYS A 42 -6.56 -12.10 -3.56
C CYS A 42 -5.74 -12.87 -2.51
N ASN A 43 -5.85 -14.21 -2.49
CA ASN A 43 -5.14 -15.09 -1.56
C ASN A 43 -4.45 -16.24 -2.31
N VAL A 44 -3.58 -15.89 -3.26
CA VAL A 44 -2.79 -16.88 -4.00
C VAL A 44 -1.44 -17.03 -3.32
N TYR A 45 -1.13 -18.26 -2.90
CA TYR A 45 0.15 -18.64 -2.31
C TYR A 45 1.30 -18.14 -3.21
N GLN A 46 2.23 -17.35 -2.65
CA GLN A 46 3.38 -16.73 -3.35
C GLN A 46 3.07 -15.65 -4.40
N LYS A 47 1.83 -15.13 -4.48
CA LYS A 47 1.51 -13.93 -5.27
C LYS A 47 1.12 -12.79 -4.32
N PRO A 48 2.09 -12.11 -3.69
CA PRO A 48 1.79 -11.01 -2.78
C PRO A 48 1.09 -9.87 -3.54
N THR A 49 0.16 -9.20 -2.87
CA THR A 49 -0.39 -7.92 -3.34
C THR A 49 0.77 -6.96 -3.63
N VAL A 50 0.74 -6.31 -4.78
CA VAL A 50 1.77 -5.34 -5.16
C VAL A 50 1.34 -3.95 -4.72
N PHE A 51 2.25 -3.25 -4.04
CA PHE A 51 2.04 -1.90 -3.53
C PHE A 51 3.05 -0.94 -4.18
N THR A 52 2.58 0.27 -4.52
CA THR A 52 3.46 1.37 -4.91
C THR A 52 4.21 1.85 -3.68
N ARG A 53 5.55 1.79 -3.70
CA ARG A 53 6.39 2.21 -2.58
C ARG A 53 6.35 3.73 -2.40
N VAL A 54 5.69 4.21 -1.34
CA VAL A 54 5.51 5.65 -1.08
C VAL A 54 6.85 6.37 -0.93
N SER A 55 7.84 5.75 -0.31
CA SER A 55 9.15 6.37 -0.08
C SER A 55 9.88 6.78 -1.37
N ALA A 56 9.59 6.13 -2.51
CA ALA A 56 10.19 6.49 -3.79
C ALA A 56 9.58 7.77 -4.40
N TYR A 57 8.36 8.13 -3.98
CA TYR A 57 7.59 9.23 -4.54
C TYR A 57 7.51 10.45 -3.60
N ILE A 58 8.14 10.43 -2.41
CA ILE A 58 8.07 11.55 -1.46
C ILE A 58 8.52 12.87 -2.10
N SER A 59 9.62 12.86 -2.86
CA SER A 59 10.09 14.08 -3.55
C SER A 59 9.08 14.59 -4.58
N TRP A 60 8.44 13.69 -5.33
CA TRP A 60 7.41 14.07 -6.31
C TRP A 60 6.16 14.63 -5.61
N ILE A 61 5.69 13.98 -4.54
CA ILE A 61 4.54 14.44 -3.75
C ILE A 61 4.80 15.84 -3.19
N ASN A 62 5.97 16.05 -2.57
CA ASN A 62 6.34 17.35 -2.01
C ASN A 62 6.44 18.42 -3.09
N ASN A 63 6.98 18.10 -4.27
CA ASN A 63 7.04 19.05 -5.38
C ASN A 63 5.64 19.46 -5.84
N ILE A 64 4.72 18.51 -6.03
CA ILE A 64 3.34 18.79 -6.46
C ILE A 64 2.57 19.60 -5.43
N ILE A 65 2.72 19.31 -4.13
CA ILE A 65 2.04 20.05 -3.05
C ILE A 65 2.56 21.49 -2.96
N ASN A 66 3.87 21.71 -3.17
CA ASN A 66 4.44 23.06 -3.11
C ASN A 66 4.26 23.84 -4.42
N SER A 67 3.91 23.18 -5.52
CA SER A 67 3.74 23.81 -6.84
C SER A 67 2.27 24.01 -7.24
N ASN A 68 1.31 23.71 -6.35
CA ASN A 68 -0.12 23.95 -6.52
C ASN A 68 -0.63 24.85 -5.39
#